data_AF-E1QY59-F1
#
_entry.id   AF-E1QY59-F1
#
_cell.length_a   1.000
_cell.length_b   1.000
_cell.length_c   1.000
_cell.angle_alpha   90.00
_cell.angle_beta   90.00
_cell.angle_gamma   90.00
#
_symmetry.space_group_name_H-M   'P 1'
#
loop_
_entity.id
_entity.type
_entity.pdbx_description
1 polymer ?
#
loop_
_entity_poly.entity_id
_entity_poly.type
_entity_poly.pdbx_seq_one_letter_code
_entity_poly.pdbx_strand_id
1 'polypeptide(L)'
;MNMNLSRRQFMRGTAALAVTLGLGGCGGTSGGTDTGATDKASEASYKIQMVTDTGGVNDQSFNQLAWEGLQKLKDERGWDISYLESKQESDYATNLDKAVDDNANLVWGVGFAMADAVENSAKSNPDVQFAVIDNAYENPPSNLVGVCFRAQEPSFMVGYIAACTTKTGQVGFVGGVSSSIIDQFEWGYKAGVAYGAKEKGTEVTVSAQYADSFTDSAKGKAIASKMFSDGCDVVFHAAGGVGTGVIEAAKEANKYAIGVDKDQAYLAPDNVLTSALKRVDKAVIEVSQKIEAKEVSGGDNMSLGMSEEAVGIPEDHKLMGEDVYKAAIELGDKIRGGSIVPPASEADYATYVAAL
;
A
#
# COMPACT_ATOMS: atom_id res chain seq x y z
N MET A 1 -0.99 5.44 -45.29
CA MET A 1 -2.03 6.21 -44.55
C MET A 1 -3.20 5.28 -44.33
N ASN A 2 -3.18 4.51 -43.24
CA ASN A 2 -4.29 3.63 -42.85
C ASN A 2 -4.91 4.21 -41.57
N MET A 3 -6.10 4.80 -41.70
CA MET A 3 -6.91 5.23 -40.58
C MET A 3 -7.61 4.02 -39.97
N ASN A 4 -7.19 3.61 -38.78
CA ASN A 4 -7.94 2.68 -37.94
C ASN A 4 -9.02 3.49 -37.21
N LEU A 5 -10.26 3.38 -37.69
CA LEU A 5 -11.45 3.88 -37.00
C LEU A 5 -11.79 2.94 -35.84
N SER A 6 -11.90 3.49 -34.63
CA SER A 6 -12.28 2.73 -33.43
C SER A 6 -13.76 2.36 -33.45
N ARG A 7 -14.09 1.19 -32.87
CA ARG A 7 -15.44 0.59 -32.83
C ARG A 7 -16.49 1.41 -32.07
N ARG A 8 -16.15 2.57 -31.52
CA ARG A 8 -17.06 3.44 -30.74
C ARG A 8 -17.98 4.34 -31.58
N GLN A 9 -17.86 4.35 -32.91
CA GLN A 9 -18.68 5.23 -33.77
C GLN A 9 -19.91 4.58 -34.44
N PHE A 10 -20.28 3.33 -34.12
CA PHE A 10 -21.38 2.64 -34.84
C PHE A 10 -22.75 2.61 -34.12
N MET A 11 -22.98 3.37 -33.05
CA MET A 11 -24.31 3.43 -32.39
C MET A 11 -24.81 4.84 -32.09
N ARG A 12 -24.77 5.73 -33.10
CA ARG A 12 -25.54 6.99 -33.06
C ARG A 12 -26.14 7.30 -34.44
N GLY A 13 -27.44 7.04 -34.58
CA GLY A 13 -28.27 7.26 -35.76
C GLY A 13 -29.20 6.06 -35.91
N THR A 14 -30.52 6.15 -35.87
CA THR A 14 -31.44 7.18 -36.39
C THR A 14 -32.83 6.91 -35.80
N ALA A 15 -33.49 7.93 -35.25
CA ALA A 15 -34.94 7.89 -35.06
C ALA A 15 -35.49 9.33 -35.11
N ALA A 16 -35.54 9.89 -36.33
CA ALA A 16 -36.39 11.01 -36.64
C ALA A 16 -37.76 10.46 -37.06
N LEU A 17 -38.78 10.64 -36.22
CA LEU A 17 -40.17 10.53 -36.65
C LEU A 17 -40.91 11.79 -36.22
N ALA A 18 -41.15 12.65 -37.21
CA ALA A 18 -42.03 13.79 -37.09
C ALA A 18 -43.48 13.32 -37.19
N VAL A 19 -44.31 13.64 -36.18
CA VAL A 19 -45.77 13.73 -36.34
C VAL A 19 -46.26 15.02 -35.69
N THR A 20 -47.11 15.67 -36.45
CA THR A 20 -47.65 17.01 -36.44
C THR A 20 -48.69 17.35 -35.35
N LEU A 21 -48.70 18.65 -35.00
CA LEU A 21 -49.83 19.56 -34.75
C LEU A 21 -50.86 19.21 -33.66
N GLY A 22 -50.78 19.94 -32.56
CA GLY A 22 -51.89 20.24 -31.65
C GLY A 22 -51.84 21.70 -31.21
N LEU A 23 -52.55 22.57 -31.92
CA LEU A 23 -52.87 23.94 -31.49
C LEU A 23 -53.98 23.86 -30.44
N GLY A 24 -53.69 24.32 -29.22
CA GLY A 24 -54.64 24.45 -28.13
C GLY A 24 -54.21 25.57 -27.19
N GLY A 25 -54.39 26.81 -27.63
CA GLY A 25 -54.22 27.97 -26.77
C GLY A 25 -55.45 28.17 -25.87
N CYS A 26 -55.20 28.34 -24.58
CA CYS A 26 -56.02 29.16 -23.70
C CYS A 26 -55.07 29.81 -22.69
N GLY A 27 -54.94 31.14 -22.80
CA GLY A 27 -54.30 31.95 -21.78
C GLY A 27 -55.22 32.16 -20.58
N GLY A 28 -54.62 32.55 -19.47
CA GLY A 28 -55.36 33.10 -18.32
C GLY A 28 -54.78 32.74 -16.96
N THR A 29 -53.81 33.55 -16.53
CA THR A 29 -53.68 34.06 -15.15
C THR A 29 -53.50 33.04 -14.02
N SER A 30 -52.31 33.01 -13.41
CA SER A 30 -52.07 33.44 -12.01
C SER A 30 -50.72 32.90 -11.51
N GLY A 31 -49.94 33.78 -10.89
CA GLY A 31 -48.62 33.46 -10.36
C GLY A 31 -48.70 32.43 -9.23
N GLY A 32 -47.93 31.37 -9.39
CA GLY A 32 -47.49 30.48 -8.33
C GLY A 32 -45.98 30.34 -8.46
N THR A 33 -45.25 30.92 -7.52
CA THR A 33 -43.82 30.65 -7.33
C THR A 33 -43.67 29.19 -6.90
N ASP A 34 -43.42 28.33 -7.88
CA ASP A 34 -43.05 26.94 -7.66
C ASP A 34 -41.59 26.91 -7.18
N THR A 35 -41.39 26.45 -5.94
CA THR A 35 -40.09 26.19 -5.36
C THR A 35 -39.44 25.06 -6.15
N GLY A 36 -38.61 25.42 -7.13
CA GLY A 36 -37.78 24.49 -7.86
C GLY A 36 -36.89 23.73 -6.89
N ALA A 37 -37.28 22.50 -6.58
CA ALA A 37 -36.37 21.48 -6.11
C ALA A 37 -35.29 21.37 -7.19
N THR A 38 -34.09 21.85 -6.88
CA THR A 38 -32.90 21.57 -7.67
C THR A 38 -32.71 20.06 -7.66
N ASP A 39 -33.09 19.41 -8.74
CA ASP A 39 -32.56 18.10 -9.11
C ASP A 39 -31.04 18.24 -9.08
N LYS A 40 -30.42 17.69 -8.02
CA LYS A 40 -29.01 17.34 -8.08
C LYS A 40 -28.90 16.36 -9.24
N ALA A 41 -28.39 16.84 -10.37
CA ALA A 41 -27.90 15.98 -11.42
C ALA A 41 -26.99 14.95 -10.74
N SER A 42 -27.37 13.68 -10.83
CA SER A 42 -26.53 12.55 -10.45
C SER A 42 -25.21 12.73 -11.19
N GLU A 43 -24.18 13.25 -10.50
CA GLU A 43 -22.81 13.10 -10.98
C GLU A 43 -22.61 11.61 -11.27
N ALA A 44 -22.09 11.29 -12.45
CA ALA A 44 -21.76 9.91 -12.77
C ALA A 44 -20.80 9.41 -11.68
N SER A 45 -21.19 8.36 -10.95
CA SER A 45 -20.38 7.81 -9.87
C SER A 45 -19.01 7.41 -10.41
N TYR A 46 -17.94 8.03 -9.92
CA TYR A 46 -16.57 7.68 -10.29
C TYR A 46 -16.33 6.21 -9.93
N LYS A 47 -15.83 5.42 -10.89
CA LYS A 47 -15.67 3.97 -10.74
C LYS A 47 -14.20 3.59 -10.57
N ILE A 48 -13.90 2.88 -9.49
CA ILE A 48 -12.57 2.34 -9.19
C ILE A 48 -12.64 0.81 -9.15
N GLN A 49 -11.72 0.16 -9.86
CA GLN A 49 -11.50 -1.27 -9.77
C GLN A 49 -10.11 -1.53 -9.19
N MET A 50 -10.04 -2.24 -8.07
CA MET A 50 -8.79 -2.75 -7.52
C MET A 50 -8.50 -4.16 -8.05
N VAL A 51 -7.29 -4.43 -8.48
CA VAL A 51 -6.81 -5.77 -8.80
C VAL A 51 -5.68 -6.10 -7.84
N THR A 52 -5.84 -7.17 -7.06
CA THR A 52 -4.82 -7.61 -6.09
C THR A 52 -3.76 -8.46 -6.75
N ASP A 53 -2.57 -8.47 -6.18
CA ASP A 53 -1.63 -9.57 -6.39
C ASP A 53 -2.15 -10.88 -5.75
N THR A 54 -1.30 -11.90 -5.67
CA THR A 54 -1.65 -13.22 -5.14
C THR A 54 -1.90 -13.25 -3.62
N GLY A 55 -1.62 -12.16 -2.89
CA GLY A 55 -1.87 -12.06 -1.44
C GLY A 55 -3.36 -12.10 -1.07
N GLY A 56 -4.23 -11.56 -1.94
CA GLY A 56 -5.67 -11.48 -1.72
C GLY A 56 -6.07 -10.42 -0.68
N VAL A 57 -7.35 -10.05 -0.66
CA VAL A 57 -7.85 -8.85 0.04
C VAL A 57 -7.87 -8.97 1.57
N ASN A 58 -7.68 -10.17 2.12
CA ASN A 58 -7.77 -10.47 3.55
C ASN A 58 -6.41 -10.87 4.16
N ASP A 59 -5.32 -10.40 3.57
CA ASP A 59 -3.93 -10.72 3.96
C ASP A 59 -3.50 -10.17 5.33
N GLN A 60 -4.39 -9.47 6.05
CA GLN A 60 -4.12 -8.82 7.35
C GLN A 60 -2.99 -7.78 7.27
N SER A 61 -2.72 -7.25 6.08
CA SER A 61 -1.57 -6.39 5.82
C SER A 61 -1.83 -5.46 4.61
N PHE A 62 -1.13 -5.68 3.51
CA PHE A 62 -0.96 -4.77 2.38
C PHE A 62 -2.21 -4.61 1.51
N ASN A 63 -2.74 -5.72 0.97
CA ASN A 63 -3.91 -5.70 0.11
C ASN A 63 -5.16 -5.29 0.89
N GLN A 64 -5.27 -5.75 2.15
CA GLN A 64 -6.38 -5.35 3.01
C GLN A 64 -6.40 -3.84 3.26
N LEU A 65 -5.25 -3.20 3.49
CA LEU A 65 -5.18 -1.75 3.67
C LEU A 65 -5.62 -0.97 2.43
N ALA A 66 -5.20 -1.41 1.23
CA ALA A 66 -5.66 -0.80 -0.01
C ALA A 66 -7.20 -0.89 -0.12
N TRP A 67 -7.77 -2.06 0.17
CA TRP A 67 -9.22 -2.24 0.13
C TRP A 67 -9.96 -1.41 1.18
N GLU A 68 -9.48 -1.34 2.41
CA GLU A 68 -10.04 -0.50 3.46
C GLU A 68 -10.00 0.99 3.09
N GLY A 69 -8.92 1.46 2.45
CA GLY A 69 -8.81 2.82 1.95
C GLY A 69 -9.83 3.13 0.85
N LEU A 70 -9.99 2.22 -0.11
CA LEU A 70 -10.99 2.36 -1.16
C LEU A 70 -12.42 2.28 -0.62
N GLN A 71 -12.71 1.43 0.37
CA GLN A 71 -14.03 1.42 1.03
C GLN A 71 -14.38 2.77 1.66
N LYS A 72 -13.41 3.46 2.28
CA LYS A 72 -13.65 4.82 2.81
C LYS A 72 -14.08 5.79 1.72
N LEU A 73 -13.46 5.73 0.52
CA LEU A 73 -13.91 6.55 -0.61
C LEU A 73 -15.34 6.22 -1.07
N LYS A 74 -15.73 4.95 -1.03
CA LYS A 74 -17.11 4.56 -1.33
C LYS A 74 -18.09 5.20 -0.35
N ASP A 75 -17.79 5.15 0.93
CA ASP A 75 -18.64 5.69 1.99
C ASP A 75 -18.68 7.23 1.98
N GLU A 76 -17.54 7.89 1.76
CA GLU A 76 -17.40 9.35 1.82
C GLU A 76 -17.83 10.06 0.54
N ARG A 77 -17.62 9.43 -0.63
CA ARG A 77 -17.83 10.06 -1.96
C ARG A 77 -18.95 9.43 -2.76
N GLY A 78 -19.46 8.26 -2.36
CA GLY A 78 -20.47 7.52 -3.13
C GLY A 78 -19.91 6.93 -4.43
N TRP A 79 -18.60 6.70 -4.51
CA TRP A 79 -17.93 6.12 -5.67
C TRP A 79 -18.28 4.64 -5.84
N ASP A 80 -18.32 4.16 -7.08
CA ASP A 80 -18.52 2.74 -7.38
C ASP A 80 -17.18 2.02 -7.27
N ILE A 81 -17.02 1.18 -6.24
CA ILE A 81 -15.74 0.56 -5.91
C ILE A 81 -15.93 -0.94 -5.76
N SER A 82 -15.12 -1.68 -6.51
CA SER A 82 -15.02 -3.14 -6.45
C SER A 82 -13.58 -3.60 -6.59
N TYR A 83 -13.35 -4.90 -6.35
CA TYR A 83 -12.05 -5.52 -6.50
C TYR A 83 -12.14 -6.84 -7.27
N LEU A 84 -11.02 -7.24 -7.86
CA LEU A 84 -10.76 -8.54 -8.46
C LEU A 84 -9.52 -9.14 -7.80
N GLU A 85 -9.64 -10.35 -7.27
CA GLU A 85 -8.50 -11.06 -6.68
C GLU A 85 -7.83 -11.95 -7.72
N SER A 86 -6.51 -11.86 -7.81
CA SER A 86 -5.71 -12.83 -8.55
C SER A 86 -5.26 -13.96 -7.64
N LYS A 87 -5.33 -15.20 -8.14
CA LYS A 87 -4.86 -16.40 -7.42
C LYS A 87 -3.46 -16.83 -7.85
N GLN A 88 -3.07 -16.40 -9.05
CA GLN A 88 -1.75 -16.61 -9.64
C GLN A 88 -1.42 -15.45 -10.58
N GLU A 89 -0.15 -15.30 -10.93
CA GLU A 89 0.34 -14.20 -11.80
C GLU A 89 -0.34 -14.16 -13.17
N SER A 90 -0.64 -15.31 -13.76
CA SER A 90 -1.33 -15.41 -15.05
C SER A 90 -2.76 -14.86 -15.03
N ASP A 91 -3.34 -14.61 -13.85
CA ASP A 91 -4.66 -13.98 -13.72
C ASP A 91 -4.59 -12.45 -13.89
N TYR A 92 -3.42 -11.81 -13.71
CA TYR A 92 -3.29 -10.34 -13.68
C TYR A 92 -3.85 -9.66 -14.92
N ALA A 93 -3.40 -10.07 -16.11
CA ALA A 93 -3.85 -9.47 -17.37
C ALA A 93 -5.36 -9.63 -17.57
N THR A 94 -5.90 -10.83 -17.30
CA THR A 94 -7.33 -11.10 -17.45
C THR A 94 -8.18 -10.27 -16.48
N ASN A 95 -7.70 -10.06 -15.25
CA ASN A 95 -8.41 -9.25 -14.26
C ASN A 95 -8.33 -7.75 -14.59
N LEU A 96 -7.20 -7.26 -15.10
CA LEU A 96 -7.08 -5.88 -15.59
C LEU A 96 -7.99 -5.62 -16.80
N ASP A 97 -8.09 -6.57 -17.74
CA ASP A 97 -9.00 -6.47 -18.88
C ASP A 97 -10.47 -6.39 -18.43
N LYS A 98 -10.88 -7.23 -17.47
CA LYS A 98 -12.23 -7.13 -16.87
C LYS A 98 -12.48 -5.79 -16.20
N ALA A 99 -11.50 -5.26 -15.47
CA ALA A 99 -11.61 -3.96 -14.82
C ALA A 99 -11.86 -2.83 -15.84
N VAL A 100 -11.17 -2.88 -16.97
CA VAL A 100 -11.37 -1.94 -18.09
C VAL A 100 -12.73 -2.13 -18.76
N ASP A 101 -13.12 -3.37 -19.07
CA ASP A 101 -14.40 -3.71 -19.70
C ASP A 101 -15.61 -3.32 -18.83
N ASP A 102 -15.43 -3.33 -17.51
CA ASP A 102 -16.40 -2.85 -16.52
C ASP A 102 -16.51 -1.32 -16.45
N ASN A 103 -15.85 -0.60 -17.37
CA ASN A 103 -15.85 0.85 -17.51
C ASN A 103 -15.29 1.59 -16.27
N ALA A 104 -14.23 1.06 -15.66
CA ALA A 104 -13.53 1.76 -14.59
C ALA A 104 -12.96 3.11 -15.08
N ASN A 105 -13.05 4.14 -14.24
CA ASN A 105 -12.33 5.39 -14.45
C ASN A 105 -10.86 5.25 -14.02
N LEU A 106 -10.62 4.53 -12.92
CA LEU A 106 -9.31 4.23 -12.36
C LEU A 106 -9.18 2.74 -12.04
N VAL A 107 -8.08 2.13 -12.47
CA VAL A 107 -7.70 0.76 -12.12
C VAL A 107 -6.46 0.79 -11.24
N TRP A 108 -6.56 0.22 -10.03
CA TRP A 108 -5.43 0.01 -9.14
C TRP A 108 -4.86 -1.40 -9.32
N GLY A 109 -3.56 -1.51 -9.58
CA GLY A 109 -2.81 -2.74 -9.34
C GLY A 109 -2.11 -2.66 -7.98
N VAL A 110 -2.27 -3.67 -7.14
CA VAL A 110 -1.72 -3.65 -5.77
C VAL A 110 -0.61 -4.68 -5.65
N GLY A 111 0.65 -4.21 -5.71
CA GLY A 111 1.85 -5.02 -5.53
C GLY A 111 2.80 -4.94 -6.72
N PHE A 112 4.11 -4.96 -6.43
CA PHE A 112 5.18 -4.83 -7.43
C PHE A 112 5.11 -5.91 -8.53
N ALA A 113 4.64 -7.12 -8.18
CA ALA A 113 4.51 -8.24 -9.12
C ALA A 113 3.53 -7.96 -10.27
N MET A 114 2.66 -6.96 -10.11
CA MET A 114 1.69 -6.55 -11.13
C MET A 114 2.23 -5.49 -12.10
N ALA A 115 3.43 -4.94 -11.85
CA ALA A 115 3.95 -3.77 -12.54
C ALA A 115 3.87 -3.87 -14.08
N ASP A 116 4.37 -4.97 -14.65
CA ASP A 116 4.38 -5.17 -16.10
C ASP A 116 2.97 -5.35 -16.68
N ALA A 117 2.09 -6.06 -15.97
CA ALA A 117 0.72 -6.28 -16.41
C ALA A 117 -0.08 -4.96 -16.42
N VAL A 118 0.09 -4.14 -15.38
CA VAL A 118 -0.54 -2.81 -15.28
C VAL A 118 -0.02 -1.89 -16.39
N GLU A 119 1.29 -1.86 -16.62
CA GLU A 119 1.88 -1.01 -17.66
C GLU A 119 1.38 -1.38 -19.06
N ASN A 120 1.29 -2.67 -19.36
CA ASN A 120 0.76 -3.18 -20.63
C ASN A 120 -0.72 -2.85 -20.81
N SER A 121 -1.52 -2.96 -19.74
CA SER A 121 -2.94 -2.58 -19.78
C SER A 121 -3.11 -1.08 -19.97
N ALA A 122 -2.30 -0.25 -19.29
CA ALA A 122 -2.31 1.20 -19.45
C ALA A 122 -1.99 1.64 -20.88
N LYS A 123 -0.96 1.05 -21.50
CA LYS A 123 -0.59 1.29 -22.91
C LYS A 123 -1.70 0.93 -23.90
N SER A 124 -2.45 -0.13 -23.59
CA SER A 124 -3.55 -0.62 -24.45
C SER A 124 -4.84 0.18 -24.29
N ASN A 125 -5.01 0.87 -23.16
CA ASN A 125 -6.25 1.53 -22.76
C ASN A 125 -6.03 3.00 -22.36
N PRO A 126 -5.66 3.88 -23.31
CA PRO A 126 -5.26 5.27 -23.01
C PRO A 126 -6.38 6.14 -22.41
N ASP A 127 -7.65 5.72 -22.53
CA ASP A 127 -8.82 6.42 -21.99
C ASP A 127 -9.07 6.11 -20.49
N VAL A 128 -8.39 5.11 -19.92
CA VAL A 128 -8.55 4.66 -18.52
C VAL A 128 -7.32 5.07 -17.72
N GLN A 129 -7.51 5.55 -16.49
CA GLN A 129 -6.40 5.84 -15.59
C GLN A 129 -5.98 4.57 -14.85
N PHE A 130 -4.68 4.43 -14.60
CA PHE A 130 -4.09 3.34 -13.87
C PHE A 130 -3.20 3.89 -12.76
N ALA A 131 -3.13 3.16 -11.66
CA ALA A 131 -2.13 3.38 -10.63
C ALA A 131 -1.63 2.04 -10.10
N VAL A 132 -0.38 1.99 -9.66
CA VAL A 132 0.23 0.80 -9.06
C VAL A 132 0.87 1.12 -7.73
N ILE A 133 0.61 0.29 -6.73
CA ILE A 133 1.33 0.33 -5.46
C ILE A 133 2.59 -0.54 -5.55
N ASP A 134 3.69 -0.05 -4.98
CA ASP A 134 5.02 -0.68 -4.90
C ASP A 134 5.74 -0.84 -6.23
N ASN A 135 5.49 0.07 -7.17
CA ASN A 135 6.33 0.17 -8.35
C ASN A 135 6.48 1.62 -8.82
N ALA A 136 7.68 1.93 -9.30
CA ALA A 136 7.97 3.15 -10.05
C ALA A 136 8.50 2.74 -11.43
N TYR A 137 8.07 3.45 -12.46
CA TYR A 137 8.49 3.18 -13.83
C TYR A 137 9.51 4.22 -14.29
N GLU A 138 10.47 3.83 -15.12
CA GLU A 138 11.41 4.79 -15.71
C GLU A 138 10.69 5.76 -16.66
N ASN A 139 9.78 5.22 -17.49
CA ASN A 139 9.01 5.97 -18.47
C ASN A 139 7.51 5.58 -18.39
N PRO A 140 6.80 5.99 -17.31
CA PRO A 140 5.40 5.62 -17.13
C PRO A 140 4.52 6.12 -18.29
N PRO A 141 3.57 5.30 -18.79
CA PRO A 141 2.50 5.78 -19.67
C PRO A 141 1.78 7.00 -19.08
N SER A 142 1.28 7.91 -19.93
CA SER A 142 0.63 9.17 -19.50
C SER A 142 -0.67 9.00 -18.70
N ASN A 143 -1.17 7.77 -18.60
CA ASN A 143 -2.34 7.37 -17.84
C ASN A 143 -1.99 6.40 -16.70
N LEU A 144 -0.71 6.29 -16.31
CA LEU A 144 -0.24 5.42 -15.23
C LEU A 144 0.52 6.21 -14.15
N VAL A 145 0.15 6.03 -12.89
CA VAL A 145 0.88 6.55 -11.72
C VAL A 145 1.56 5.39 -10.98
N GLY A 146 2.89 5.47 -10.81
CA GLY A 146 3.60 4.60 -9.87
C GLY A 146 3.57 5.16 -8.45
N VAL A 147 3.39 4.32 -7.43
CA VAL A 147 3.38 4.75 -6.03
C VAL A 147 4.30 3.84 -5.22
N CYS A 148 5.44 4.37 -4.78
CA CYS A 148 6.40 3.67 -3.93
C CYS A 148 6.41 4.26 -2.54
N PHE A 149 6.81 3.43 -1.56
CA PHE A 149 7.04 3.87 -0.19
C PHE A 149 8.52 3.79 0.14
N ARG A 150 9.01 4.68 1.00
CA ARG A 150 10.36 4.62 1.58
C ARG A 150 10.34 3.73 2.82
N ALA A 151 10.26 2.41 2.59
CA ALA A 151 10.05 1.41 3.63
C ALA A 151 11.21 1.30 4.63
N GLN A 152 12.41 1.74 4.24
CA GLN A 152 13.57 1.81 5.13
C GLN A 152 13.38 2.79 6.28
N GLU A 153 12.54 3.81 6.13
CA GLU A 153 12.31 4.83 7.16
C GLU A 153 11.63 4.26 8.43
N PRO A 154 10.43 3.64 8.36
CA PRO A 154 9.83 3.03 9.55
C PRO A 154 10.61 1.79 10.01
N SER A 155 11.27 1.08 9.08
CA SER A 155 12.10 -0.08 9.41
C SER A 155 13.27 0.28 10.31
N PHE A 156 13.88 1.45 10.08
CA PHE A 156 14.90 2.01 10.95
C PHE A 156 14.40 2.24 12.37
N MET A 157 13.22 2.85 12.52
CA MET A 157 12.63 3.09 13.84
C MET A 157 12.38 1.78 14.59
N VAL A 158 11.78 0.78 13.93
CA VAL A 158 11.48 -0.50 14.59
C VAL A 158 12.75 -1.34 14.83
N GLY A 159 13.80 -1.15 14.03
CA GLY A 159 15.14 -1.70 14.28
C GLY A 159 15.77 -1.14 15.54
N TYR A 160 15.70 0.19 15.73
CA TYR A 160 16.15 0.83 16.96
C TYR A 160 15.38 0.31 18.18
N ILE A 161 14.06 0.19 18.07
CA ILE A 161 13.19 -0.38 19.12
C ILE A 161 13.61 -1.81 19.45
N ALA A 162 13.86 -2.65 18.44
CA ALA A 162 14.31 -4.03 18.63
C ALA A 162 15.66 -4.10 19.38
N ALA A 163 16.63 -3.25 19.01
CA ALA A 163 17.92 -3.17 19.70
C ALA A 163 17.80 -2.69 21.15
N CYS A 164 16.86 -1.79 21.45
CA CYS A 164 16.62 -1.33 22.82
C CYS A 164 15.81 -2.33 23.67
N THR A 165 15.10 -3.26 23.03
CA THR A 165 14.17 -4.18 23.71
C THR A 165 14.74 -5.58 23.90
N THR A 166 15.64 -6.02 23.01
CA THR A 166 16.25 -7.35 23.08
C THR A 166 16.98 -7.56 24.40
N LYS A 167 16.82 -8.76 24.97
CA LYS A 167 17.51 -9.25 26.16
C LYS A 167 18.63 -10.22 25.81
N THR A 168 18.62 -10.76 24.59
CA THR A 168 19.61 -11.74 24.12
C THR A 168 20.68 -11.11 23.23
N GLY A 169 20.46 -9.90 22.71
CA GLY A 169 21.33 -9.31 21.69
C GLY A 169 21.19 -9.98 20.32
N GLN A 170 20.14 -10.78 20.12
CA GLN A 170 19.85 -11.47 18.87
C GLN A 170 18.42 -11.14 18.44
N VAL A 171 18.28 -10.59 17.24
CA VAL A 171 16.97 -10.25 16.66
C VAL A 171 16.86 -10.82 15.25
N GLY A 172 15.62 -11.02 14.80
CA GLY A 172 15.33 -11.64 13.50
C GLY A 172 14.65 -10.70 12.51
N PHE A 173 14.79 -11.02 11.24
CA PHE A 173 14.04 -10.44 10.12
C PHE A 173 13.50 -11.55 9.22
N VAL A 174 12.19 -11.56 8.95
CA VAL A 174 11.54 -12.48 8.02
C VAL A 174 10.97 -11.71 6.83
N GLY A 175 11.59 -11.86 5.66
CA GLY A 175 11.11 -11.30 4.40
C GLY A 175 10.13 -12.23 3.69
N GLY A 176 9.24 -11.67 2.85
CA GLY A 176 8.39 -12.45 1.96
C GLY A 176 9.16 -12.94 0.72
N VAL A 177 8.78 -12.44 -0.46
CA VAL A 177 9.52 -12.66 -1.71
C VAL A 177 10.63 -11.61 -1.85
N SER A 178 11.86 -12.04 -2.16
CA SER A 178 12.98 -11.13 -2.35
C SER A 178 12.70 -10.13 -3.49
N SER A 179 12.90 -8.85 -3.20
CA SER A 179 12.75 -7.74 -4.15
C SER A 179 13.41 -6.49 -3.57
N SER A 180 13.64 -5.47 -4.40
CA SER A 180 14.13 -4.16 -3.93
C SER A 180 13.18 -3.47 -2.95
N ILE A 181 11.91 -3.89 -2.88
CA ILE A 181 10.95 -3.41 -1.89
C ILE A 181 11.23 -4.06 -0.53
N ILE A 182 11.44 -5.37 -0.48
CA ILE A 182 11.75 -6.06 0.78
C ILE A 182 13.17 -5.71 1.28
N ASP A 183 14.11 -5.46 0.36
CA ASP A 183 15.46 -4.98 0.70
C ASP A 183 15.41 -3.68 1.53
N GLN A 184 14.52 -2.73 1.19
CA GLN A 184 14.35 -1.50 1.97
C GLN A 184 13.97 -1.78 3.43
N PHE A 185 13.09 -2.76 3.65
CA PHE A 185 12.70 -3.15 5.01
C PHE A 185 13.89 -3.77 5.76
N GLU A 186 14.60 -4.71 5.13
CA GLU A 186 15.72 -5.41 5.75
C GLU A 186 16.86 -4.45 6.13
N TRP A 187 17.28 -3.62 5.18
CA TRP A 187 18.43 -2.73 5.37
C TRP A 187 18.11 -1.55 6.28
N GLY A 188 16.90 -1.01 6.21
CA GLY A 188 16.42 -0.04 7.19
C GLY A 188 16.41 -0.63 8.60
N TYR A 189 15.90 -1.86 8.77
CA TYR A 189 15.87 -2.56 10.05
C TYR A 189 17.26 -2.81 10.62
N LYS A 190 18.16 -3.38 9.82
CA LYS A 190 19.56 -3.60 10.21
C LYS A 190 20.26 -2.31 10.62
N ALA A 191 20.02 -1.21 9.89
CA ALA A 191 20.58 0.10 10.21
C ALA A 191 20.05 0.65 11.55
N GLY A 192 18.76 0.52 11.81
CA GLY A 192 18.15 0.88 13.09
C GLY A 192 18.74 0.07 14.25
N VAL A 193 18.91 -1.24 14.05
CA VAL A 193 19.54 -2.13 15.04
C VAL A 193 20.98 -1.70 15.32
N ALA A 194 21.78 -1.47 14.28
CA ALA A 194 23.17 -1.04 14.40
C ALA A 194 23.29 0.32 15.13
N TYR A 195 22.41 1.27 14.80
CA TYR A 195 22.36 2.57 15.48
C TYR A 195 22.05 2.42 16.97
N GLY A 196 20.99 1.67 17.31
CA GLY A 196 20.60 1.43 18.70
C GLY A 196 21.68 0.70 19.49
N ALA A 197 22.31 -0.33 18.89
CA ALA A 197 23.40 -1.07 19.49
C ALA A 197 24.61 -0.15 19.81
N LYS A 198 24.99 0.73 18.87
CA LYS A 198 26.05 1.70 19.08
C LYS A 198 25.70 2.68 20.20
N GLU A 199 24.49 3.25 20.19
CA GLU A 199 24.04 4.22 21.21
C GLU A 199 24.08 3.63 22.63
N LYS A 200 23.64 2.37 22.78
CA LYS A 200 23.61 1.69 24.09
C LYS A 200 24.93 1.04 24.48
N GLY A 201 25.93 1.00 23.59
CA GLY A 201 27.19 0.28 23.82
C GLY A 201 26.98 -1.23 23.96
N THR A 202 26.00 -1.79 23.26
CA THR A 202 25.66 -3.22 23.26
C THR A 202 26.01 -3.85 21.91
N GLU A 203 26.13 -5.17 21.89
CA GLU A 203 26.26 -5.94 20.66
C GLU A 203 24.91 -6.58 20.32
N VAL A 204 24.34 -6.22 19.17
CA VAL A 204 23.08 -6.80 18.68
C VAL A 204 23.28 -7.30 17.26
N THR A 205 22.88 -8.53 17.00
CA THR A 205 22.99 -9.18 15.68
C THR A 205 21.63 -9.43 15.06
N VAL A 206 21.56 -9.37 13.73
CA VAL A 206 20.33 -9.60 12.97
C VAL A 206 20.45 -10.88 12.14
N SER A 207 19.55 -11.84 12.38
CA SER A 207 19.37 -13.02 11.51
C SER A 207 18.24 -12.75 10.50
N ALA A 208 18.54 -12.82 9.20
CA ALA A 208 17.54 -12.58 8.14
C ALA A 208 17.24 -13.87 7.37
N GLN A 209 15.97 -14.13 7.08
CA GLN A 209 15.55 -15.24 6.22
C GLN A 209 14.30 -14.85 5.41
N TYR A 210 14.23 -15.32 4.16
CA TYR A 210 13.09 -15.09 3.28
C TYR A 210 12.19 -16.31 3.18
N ALA A 211 10.89 -16.07 3.12
CA ALA A 211 9.88 -17.09 2.97
C ALA A 211 9.56 -17.42 1.51
N ASP A 212 10.07 -16.66 0.54
CA ASP A 212 9.80 -16.84 -0.90
C ASP A 212 8.29 -16.95 -1.21
N SER A 213 7.47 -16.28 -0.39
CA SER A 213 6.01 -16.32 -0.43
C SER A 213 5.46 -15.13 0.35
N PHE A 214 4.25 -14.69 -0.02
CA PHE A 214 3.44 -13.76 0.77
C PHE A 214 2.18 -14.41 1.35
N THR A 215 1.97 -15.71 1.11
CA THR A 215 0.71 -16.41 1.45
C THR A 215 0.90 -17.65 2.34
N ASP A 216 2.12 -18.16 2.48
CA ASP A 216 2.41 -19.37 3.27
C ASP A 216 2.74 -19.05 4.75
N SER A 217 1.68 -18.88 5.55
CA SER A 217 1.82 -18.63 6.99
C SER A 217 2.51 -19.77 7.74
N ALA A 218 2.43 -21.02 7.27
CA ALA A 218 3.11 -22.14 7.89
C ALA A 218 4.64 -22.02 7.74
N LYS A 219 5.12 -21.59 6.56
CA LYS A 219 6.55 -21.29 6.33
C LYS A 219 7.03 -20.14 7.23
N GLY A 220 6.23 -19.08 7.37
CA GLY A 220 6.53 -17.97 8.29
C GLY A 220 6.68 -18.43 9.74
N LYS A 221 5.74 -19.23 10.23
CA LYS A 221 5.78 -19.83 11.57
C LYS A 221 7.02 -20.70 11.77
N ALA A 222 7.38 -21.54 10.80
CA ALA A 222 8.55 -22.41 10.88
C ALA A 222 9.87 -21.61 10.95
N ILE A 223 10.02 -20.58 10.12
CA ILE A 223 11.18 -19.69 10.11
C ILE A 223 11.32 -18.97 11.47
N ALA A 224 10.25 -18.33 11.94
CA ALA A 224 10.29 -17.58 13.20
C ALA A 224 10.51 -18.49 14.41
N SER A 225 9.87 -19.67 14.45
CA SER A 225 10.09 -20.66 15.52
C SER A 225 11.55 -21.09 15.60
N LYS A 226 12.21 -21.25 14.44
CA LYS A 226 13.65 -21.51 14.38
C LYS A 226 14.46 -20.33 14.91
N MET A 227 14.18 -19.10 14.48
CA MET A 227 14.87 -17.90 14.98
C MET A 227 14.76 -17.76 16.50
N PHE A 228 13.56 -17.97 17.07
CA PHE A 228 13.36 -17.94 18.52
C PHE A 228 14.11 -19.07 19.24
N SER A 229 14.16 -20.26 18.64
CA SER A 229 14.93 -21.40 19.20
C SER A 229 16.44 -21.16 19.14
N ASP A 230 16.92 -20.45 18.12
CA ASP A 230 18.33 -20.09 17.95
C ASP A 230 18.74 -18.87 18.81
N GLY A 231 17.79 -18.27 19.54
CA GLY A 231 18.05 -17.25 20.56
C GLY A 231 17.59 -15.84 20.22
N CYS A 232 16.95 -15.62 19.06
CA CYS A 232 16.27 -14.36 18.81
C CYS A 232 15.14 -14.15 19.84
N ASP A 233 14.90 -12.91 20.25
CA ASP A 233 13.76 -12.58 21.13
C ASP A 233 12.84 -11.47 20.62
N VAL A 234 13.23 -10.83 19.51
CA VAL A 234 12.41 -9.93 18.71
C VAL A 234 12.56 -10.33 17.23
N VAL A 235 11.47 -10.53 16.51
CA VAL A 235 11.48 -10.84 15.07
C VAL A 235 10.60 -9.87 14.31
N PHE A 236 11.18 -9.09 13.39
CA PHE A 236 10.45 -8.24 12.46
C PHE A 236 10.07 -9.04 11.20
N HIS A 237 8.84 -8.91 10.72
CA HIS A 237 8.44 -9.49 9.44
C HIS A 237 8.06 -8.42 8.43
N ALA A 238 8.45 -8.60 7.17
CA ALA A 238 8.00 -7.84 6.02
C ALA A 238 7.52 -8.84 4.95
N ALA A 239 6.45 -9.57 5.28
CA ALA A 239 6.10 -10.81 4.56
C ALA A 239 4.59 -10.98 4.27
N GLY A 240 3.79 -9.93 4.35
CA GLY A 240 2.34 -9.99 4.09
C GLY A 240 1.66 -11.09 4.92
N GLY A 241 0.86 -11.95 4.27
CA GLY A 241 0.14 -13.04 4.92
C GLY A 241 1.04 -14.08 5.62
N VAL A 242 2.29 -14.28 5.17
CA VAL A 242 3.29 -15.11 5.87
C VAL A 242 3.54 -14.59 7.29
N GLY A 243 3.51 -13.28 7.46
CA GLY A 243 3.74 -12.58 8.72
C GLY A 243 2.82 -12.99 9.85
N THR A 244 1.59 -13.42 9.53
CA THR A 244 0.65 -13.94 10.53
C THR A 244 1.21 -15.18 11.25
N GLY A 245 1.98 -16.02 10.55
CA GLY A 245 2.69 -17.15 11.13
C GLY A 245 3.87 -16.75 12.01
N VAL A 246 4.57 -15.67 11.67
CA VAL A 246 5.65 -15.10 12.50
C VAL A 246 5.08 -14.59 13.83
N ILE A 247 3.96 -13.87 13.78
CA ILE A 247 3.25 -13.39 14.96
C ILE A 247 2.77 -14.56 15.82
N GLU A 248 2.21 -15.61 15.22
CA GLU A 248 1.79 -16.80 15.96
C GLU A 248 2.97 -17.52 16.63
N ALA A 249 4.11 -17.65 15.96
CA ALA A 249 5.33 -18.21 16.56
C ALA A 249 5.81 -17.38 17.77
N ALA A 250 5.70 -16.05 17.69
CA ALA A 250 6.08 -15.17 18.79
C ALA A 250 5.18 -15.38 20.02
N LYS A 251 3.87 -15.56 19.81
CA LYS A 251 2.91 -15.92 20.88
C LYS A 251 3.29 -17.23 21.57
N GLU A 252 3.51 -18.28 20.77
CA GLU A 252 3.84 -19.61 21.31
C GLU A 252 5.18 -19.62 22.06
N ALA A 253 6.16 -18.86 21.58
CA ALA A 253 7.46 -18.72 22.23
C ALA A 253 7.45 -17.73 23.42
N ASN A 254 6.36 -16.99 23.63
CA ASN A 254 6.28 -15.84 24.53
C ASN A 254 7.42 -14.83 24.30
N LYS A 255 7.63 -14.49 23.03
CA LYS A 255 8.62 -13.53 22.50
C LYS A 255 7.93 -12.43 21.72
N TYR A 256 8.70 -11.49 21.18
CA TYR A 256 8.15 -10.36 20.44
C TYR A 256 8.22 -10.57 18.92
N ALA A 257 7.15 -10.18 18.26
CA ALA A 257 7.12 -9.89 16.83
C ALA A 257 7.05 -8.37 16.62
N ILE A 258 7.57 -7.88 15.50
CA ILE A 258 7.27 -6.55 14.97
C ILE A 258 6.45 -6.75 13.70
N GLY A 259 5.29 -6.10 13.65
CA GLY A 259 4.37 -6.15 12.51
C GLY A 259 4.77 -5.21 11.37
N VAL A 260 4.00 -5.23 10.29
CA VAL A 260 4.22 -4.38 9.11
C VAL A 260 2.89 -3.97 8.48
N ASP A 261 2.95 -2.91 7.68
CA ASP A 261 1.87 -2.28 6.94
C ASP A 261 0.81 -1.64 7.85
N LYS A 262 0.05 -2.47 8.57
CA LYS A 262 -0.95 -2.03 9.55
C LYS A 262 -0.44 -2.20 10.97
N ASP A 263 -1.14 -1.56 11.92
CA ASP A 263 -0.98 -1.94 13.31
C ASP A 263 -1.53 -3.36 13.50
N GLN A 264 -0.64 -4.29 13.83
CA GLN A 264 -0.93 -5.72 13.96
C GLN A 264 -1.06 -6.15 15.42
N ALA A 265 -1.08 -5.21 16.38
CA ALA A 265 -1.21 -5.51 17.80
C ALA A 265 -2.43 -6.40 18.12
N TYR A 266 -3.54 -6.23 17.39
CA TYR A 266 -4.75 -7.04 17.58
C TYR A 266 -4.56 -8.55 17.33
N LEU A 267 -3.55 -8.97 16.55
CA LEU A 267 -3.26 -10.38 16.28
C LEU A 267 -2.60 -11.07 17.48
N ALA A 268 -1.78 -10.32 18.24
CA ALA A 268 -1.16 -10.78 19.48
C ALA A 268 -0.84 -9.60 20.41
N PRO A 269 -1.81 -9.13 21.21
CA PRO A 269 -1.69 -7.89 21.98
C PRO A 269 -0.56 -7.84 23.00
N ASP A 270 -0.02 -9.00 23.38
CA ASP A 270 1.06 -9.17 24.35
C ASP A 270 2.41 -9.52 23.68
N ASN A 271 2.43 -9.70 22.35
CA ASN A 271 3.61 -10.17 21.62
C ASN A 271 3.97 -9.30 20.41
N VAL A 272 3.04 -8.56 19.81
CA VAL A 272 3.39 -7.58 18.77
C VAL A 272 3.88 -6.31 19.46
N LEU A 273 5.21 -6.13 19.47
CA LEU A 273 5.89 -5.04 20.15
C LEU A 273 5.53 -3.66 19.55
N THR A 274 5.43 -3.60 18.24
CA THR A 274 5.02 -2.46 17.42
C THR A 274 4.84 -2.92 15.97
N SER A 275 4.55 -2.01 15.04
CA SER A 275 4.51 -2.26 13.60
C SER A 275 5.29 -1.20 12.82
N ALA A 276 5.98 -1.58 11.75
CA ALA A 276 6.43 -0.66 10.73
C ALA A 276 5.25 -0.30 9.80
N LEU A 277 4.60 0.84 10.05
CA LEU A 277 3.40 1.24 9.32
C LEU A 277 3.73 1.69 7.89
N LYS A 278 2.87 1.28 6.96
CA LYS A 278 2.85 1.69 5.57
C LYS A 278 1.40 2.00 5.19
N ARG A 279 1.08 3.28 5.04
CA ARG A 279 -0.27 3.80 4.85
C ARG A 279 -0.74 3.65 3.41
N VAL A 280 -0.84 2.40 2.95
CA VAL A 280 -1.42 2.07 1.63
C VAL A 280 -2.85 2.58 1.54
N ASP A 281 -3.60 2.52 2.64
CA ASP A 281 -4.94 3.10 2.76
C ASP A 281 -4.96 4.60 2.44
N LYS A 282 -4.04 5.38 3.02
CA LYS A 282 -3.89 6.81 2.76
C LYS A 282 -3.50 7.06 1.30
N ALA A 283 -2.54 6.29 0.77
CA ALA A 283 -2.05 6.47 -0.59
C ALA A 283 -3.16 6.23 -1.63
N VAL A 284 -3.94 5.14 -1.52
CA VAL A 284 -5.03 4.89 -2.48
C VAL A 284 -6.13 5.95 -2.38
N ILE A 285 -6.40 6.49 -1.19
CA ILE A 285 -7.35 7.60 -1.01
C ILE A 285 -6.86 8.85 -1.73
N GLU A 286 -5.67 9.33 -1.36
CA GLU A 286 -5.15 10.60 -1.84
C GLU A 286 -4.87 10.59 -3.34
N VAL A 287 -4.28 9.51 -3.85
CA VAL A 287 -3.96 9.40 -5.27
C VAL A 287 -5.23 9.29 -6.10
N SER A 288 -6.23 8.53 -5.66
CA SER A 288 -7.51 8.45 -6.39
C SER A 288 -8.22 9.80 -6.43
N GLN A 289 -8.22 10.54 -5.32
CA GLN A 289 -8.78 11.90 -5.26
C GLN A 289 -8.04 12.88 -6.19
N LYS A 290 -6.71 12.85 -6.20
CA LYS A 290 -5.89 13.70 -7.07
C LYS A 290 -6.08 13.37 -8.56
N ILE A 291 -6.24 12.10 -8.91
CA ILE A 291 -6.52 11.67 -10.29
C ILE A 291 -7.92 12.13 -10.71
N GLU A 292 -8.95 11.96 -9.86
CA GLU A 292 -10.31 12.42 -10.13
C GLU A 292 -10.38 13.95 -10.32
N ALA A 293 -9.71 14.69 -9.44
CA ALA A 293 -9.58 16.15 -9.52
C ALA A 293 -8.68 16.64 -10.66
N LYS A 294 -8.00 15.73 -11.39
CA LYS A 294 -7.02 16.02 -12.44
C LYS A 294 -5.82 16.86 -11.97
N GLU A 295 -5.50 16.78 -10.69
CA GLU A 295 -4.31 17.39 -10.09
C GLU A 295 -3.06 16.55 -10.37
N VAL A 296 -3.24 15.24 -10.53
CA VAL A 296 -2.22 14.29 -10.99
C VAL A 296 -2.72 13.70 -12.30
N SER A 297 -1.98 13.94 -13.38
CA SER A 297 -2.07 13.12 -14.58
C SER A 297 -1.14 11.91 -14.41
N GLY A 298 -1.48 10.78 -15.02
CA GLY A 298 -0.51 9.69 -15.19
C GLY A 298 0.78 10.16 -15.88
N GLY A 299 1.75 9.27 -15.97
CA GLY A 299 3.10 9.59 -16.45
C GLY A 299 4.02 10.07 -15.33
N ASP A 300 3.69 9.77 -14.07
CA ASP A 300 4.47 10.19 -12.90
C ASP A 300 4.64 9.05 -11.88
N ASN A 301 5.64 9.17 -11.00
CA ASN A 301 5.83 8.30 -9.85
C ASN A 301 5.83 9.12 -8.56
N MET A 302 5.18 8.58 -7.53
CA MET A 302 5.19 9.12 -6.18
C MET A 302 6.11 8.29 -5.29
N SER A 303 6.89 8.98 -4.45
CA SER A 303 7.65 8.37 -3.37
C SER A 303 7.10 8.90 -2.05
N LEU A 304 6.55 8.01 -1.23
CA LEU A 304 5.86 8.35 0.01
C LEU A 304 6.62 7.83 1.23
N GLY A 305 6.88 8.69 2.19
CA GLY A 305 7.55 8.35 3.45
C GLY A 305 7.07 9.22 4.60
N MET A 306 7.94 9.46 5.58
CA MET A 306 7.60 10.16 6.82
C MET A 306 7.24 11.63 6.59
N SER A 307 7.83 12.27 5.58
CA SER A 307 7.51 13.64 5.17
C SER A 307 6.11 13.76 4.58
N GLU A 308 5.60 12.70 3.97
CA GLU A 308 4.22 12.60 3.47
C GLU A 308 3.27 11.96 4.50
N GLU A 309 3.78 11.67 5.72
CA GLU A 309 3.08 10.93 6.78
C GLU A 309 2.46 9.61 6.28
N ALA A 310 3.15 8.96 5.34
CA ALA A 310 2.71 7.73 4.69
C ALA A 310 3.33 6.47 5.32
N VAL A 311 4.30 6.65 6.21
CA VAL A 311 4.94 5.58 6.98
C VAL A 311 5.23 6.05 8.40
N GLY A 312 5.44 5.11 9.33
CA GLY A 312 5.76 5.42 10.72
C GLY A 312 5.64 4.21 11.64
N ILE A 313 5.30 4.46 12.91
CA ILE A 313 4.98 3.44 13.91
C ILE A 313 3.66 3.80 14.62
N PRO A 314 2.92 2.83 15.20
CA PRO A 314 1.72 3.10 15.98
C PRO A 314 1.97 4.01 17.19
N GLU A 315 0.91 4.69 17.64
CA GLU A 315 0.93 5.43 18.91
C GLU A 315 0.86 4.51 20.13
N ASP A 316 0.19 3.35 20.04
CA ASP A 316 0.19 2.36 21.12
C ASP A 316 1.57 1.69 21.22
N HIS A 317 2.16 1.76 22.40
CA HIS A 317 3.51 1.29 22.69
C HIS A 317 3.60 0.64 24.09
N LYS A 318 2.50 0.07 24.59
CA LYS A 318 2.43 -0.54 25.94
C LYS A 318 3.45 -1.65 26.24
N LEU A 319 4.05 -2.26 25.22
CA LEU A 319 5.03 -3.35 25.34
C LEU A 319 6.49 -2.87 25.37
N MET A 320 6.74 -1.57 25.25
CA MET A 320 8.07 -0.96 25.37
C MET A 320 8.09 0.17 26.40
N GLY A 321 9.28 0.61 26.79
CA GLY A 321 9.44 1.79 27.64
C GLY A 321 9.04 3.07 26.91
N GLU A 322 8.42 4.01 27.62
CA GLU A 322 8.07 5.35 27.11
C GLU A 322 9.30 6.10 26.56
N ASP A 323 10.46 5.88 27.16
CA ASP A 323 11.75 6.43 26.74
C ASP A 323 12.21 5.85 25.38
N VAL A 324 12.03 4.55 25.18
CA VAL A 324 12.32 3.89 23.89
C VAL A 324 11.40 4.42 22.80
N TYR A 325 10.10 4.56 23.09
CA TYR A 325 9.13 5.11 22.14
C TYR A 325 9.49 6.55 21.75
N LYS A 326 9.73 7.44 22.73
CA LYS A 326 10.13 8.83 22.47
C LYS A 326 11.41 8.93 21.65
N ALA A 327 12.43 8.14 21.99
CA ALA A 327 13.67 8.11 21.22
C ALA A 327 13.43 7.64 19.77
N ALA A 328 12.57 6.64 19.56
CA ALA A 328 12.20 6.22 18.21
C ALA A 328 11.47 7.33 17.44
N ILE A 329 10.55 8.07 18.07
CA ILE A 329 9.87 9.22 17.47
C ILE A 329 10.86 10.34 17.11
N GLU A 330 11.80 10.67 17.99
CA GLU A 330 12.86 11.65 17.70
C GLU A 330 13.74 11.23 16.51
N LEU A 331 14.02 9.92 16.37
CA LEU A 331 14.70 9.39 15.18
C LEU A 331 13.82 9.54 13.93
N GLY A 332 12.51 9.29 14.04
CA GLY A 332 11.54 9.56 12.98
C GLY A 332 11.55 11.03 12.54
N ASP A 333 11.63 11.97 13.48
CA ASP A 333 11.73 13.41 13.17
C ASP A 333 13.04 13.75 12.45
N LYS A 334 14.15 13.14 12.87
CA LYS A 334 15.46 13.27 12.20
C LYS A 334 15.44 12.71 10.79
N ILE A 335 14.73 11.59 10.57
CA ILE A 335 14.53 10.98 9.25
C ILE A 335 13.67 11.88 8.37
N ARG A 336 12.54 12.36 8.90
CA ARG A 336 11.65 13.32 8.22
C ARG A 336 12.40 14.59 7.79
N GLY A 337 13.30 15.08 8.65
CA GLY A 337 14.14 16.24 8.37
C GLY A 337 15.38 15.96 7.49
N GLY A 338 15.61 14.71 7.10
CA GLY A 338 16.75 14.31 6.26
C GLY A 338 18.11 14.30 6.97
N SER A 339 18.15 14.51 8.29
CA SER A 339 19.38 14.45 9.08
C SER A 339 19.87 13.02 9.34
N ILE A 340 18.95 12.05 9.27
CA ILE A 340 19.24 10.62 9.15
C ILE A 340 18.61 10.16 7.84
N VAL A 341 19.38 9.50 6.99
CA VAL A 341 18.88 8.87 5.77
C VAL A 341 19.11 7.37 5.92
N PRO A 342 18.08 6.59 6.29
CA PRO A 342 18.22 5.15 6.42
C PRO A 342 18.58 4.51 5.07
N PRO A 343 19.46 3.49 5.07
CA PRO A 343 19.85 2.81 3.84
C PRO A 343 18.71 1.96 3.29
N ALA A 344 18.57 1.96 1.96
CA ALA A 344 17.54 1.21 1.23
C ALA A 344 18.09 -0.08 0.57
N SER A 345 19.41 -0.25 0.56
CA SER A 345 20.11 -1.35 -0.11
C SER A 345 21.33 -1.79 0.70
N GLU A 346 21.91 -2.94 0.33
CA GLU A 346 23.16 -3.44 0.93
C GLU A 346 24.32 -2.44 0.78
N ALA A 347 24.44 -1.82 -0.40
CA ALA A 347 25.49 -0.85 -0.68
C ALA A 347 25.35 0.41 0.19
N ASP A 348 24.13 0.91 0.34
CA ASP A 348 23.85 2.05 1.23
C ASP A 348 24.11 1.68 2.69
N TYR A 349 23.74 0.45 3.09
CA TYR A 349 23.95 -0.04 4.45
C TYR A 349 25.44 -0.13 4.80
N ALA A 350 26.27 -0.65 3.90
CA ALA A 350 27.71 -0.71 4.11
C ALA A 350 28.31 0.69 4.33
N THR A 351 27.83 1.68 3.58
CA THR A 351 28.24 3.08 3.73
C THR A 351 27.75 3.67 5.05
N TYR A 352 26.50 3.40 5.42
CA TYR A 352 25.88 3.86 6.66
C TYR A 352 26.62 3.33 7.89
N VAL A 353 26.90 2.03 7.96
CA VAL A 353 27.60 1.40 9.09
C VAL A 353 29.05 1.88 9.21
N ALA A 354 29.71 2.19 8.09
CA ALA A 354 31.05 2.77 8.14
C ALA A 354 31.08 4.20 8.71
N ALA A 355 29.95 4.93 8.62
CA ALA A 355 29.81 6.29 9.15
C ALA A 355 29.29 6.32 10.60
N LEU A 356 28.45 5.33 10.98
CA LEU A 356 28.61 4.57 12.22
C LEU A 356 29.09 5.29 13.45
#